data_AF-A0A240DZC7-F1
#
_entry.id   AF-A0A240DZC7-F1
#
_cell.length_a   1.000
_cell.length_b   1.000
_cell.length_c   1.000
_cell.angle_alpha   90.00
_cell.angle_beta   90.00
_cell.angle_gamma   90.00
#
_symmetry.space_group_name_H-M   'P 1'
#
loop_
_entity.id
_entity.type
_entity.pdbx_description
1 polymer ?
#
loop_
_entity_poly.entity_id
_entity_poly.type
_entity_poly.pdbx_seq_one_letter_code
_entity_poly.pdbx_strand_id
1 'polypeptide(L)'
;MKYLIAILLLSTQLVFAQNAESEKQGVVGIRYTKNADGMIVIKHVEDNSPAAQAGIQVNDIMISVDGSSLKGMDPGNIKNMLRGKVGSTAEIKLENPQTKNEYSVRVVRKIVRFGANDGSKDSLNKTTVVEASNADKSEAAIKAPPPKATVKPTEKIPATTTPLAATATATQNTPTFNSEKASANPSSDSKYFVQTGAFFTKEIANDQVAAFNQKGYTSFVDPAKINGSNVFRVRIGPLPTQLSAEAISKKLASQGISASIIEASKN
;
A
#
# COMPACT_ATOMS: atom_id res chain seq x y z
N MET A 1 75.45 -12.63 -11.90
CA MET A 1 74.56 -11.61 -11.27
C MET A 1 73.26 -11.45 -12.07
N LYS A 2 72.45 -12.50 -12.22
CA LYS A 2 71.22 -12.48 -13.06
C LYS A 2 70.08 -13.26 -12.42
N TYR A 3 69.82 -13.07 -11.12
CA TYR A 3 68.61 -13.58 -10.46
C TYR A 3 68.24 -12.64 -9.31
N LEU A 4 67.75 -11.44 -9.62
CA LEU A 4 67.23 -10.54 -8.57
C LEU A 4 65.98 -9.74 -8.96
N ILE A 5 65.32 -10.06 -10.07
CA ILE A 5 64.11 -9.34 -10.53
C ILE A 5 63.00 -10.34 -10.88
N ALA A 6 62.76 -11.32 -10.00
CA ALA A 6 61.65 -12.27 -10.17
C ALA A 6 60.78 -12.44 -8.91
N ILE A 7 60.97 -11.63 -7.87
CA ILE A 7 60.19 -11.70 -6.62
C ILE A 7 59.35 -10.43 -6.38
N LEU A 8 59.40 -9.43 -7.27
CA LEU A 8 58.64 -8.17 -7.11
C LEU A 8 57.39 -8.06 -8.02
N LEU A 9 56.94 -9.17 -8.62
CA LEU A 9 55.70 -9.20 -9.43
C LEU A 9 54.70 -10.27 -8.96
N LEU A 10 54.87 -10.77 -7.73
CA LEU A 10 53.96 -11.73 -7.12
C LEU A 10 53.38 -11.22 -5.79
N SER A 11 53.33 -9.90 -5.60
CA SER A 11 52.70 -9.27 -4.43
C SER A 11 51.50 -8.38 -4.78
N THR A 12 51.09 -8.32 -6.06
CA THR A 12 49.92 -7.54 -6.51
C THR A 12 48.67 -8.37 -6.83
N GLN A 13 48.63 -9.65 -6.44
CA GLN A 13 47.39 -10.46 -6.46
C GLN A 13 46.87 -10.80 -5.06
N LEU A 14 46.73 -9.77 -4.22
CA LEU A 14 45.98 -9.82 -2.97
C LEU A 14 45.70 -8.35 -2.66
N VAL A 15 44.52 -7.77 -2.93
CA VAL A 15 43.26 -8.00 -2.21
C VAL A 15 42.13 -7.44 -3.10
N PHE A 16 41.51 -8.29 -3.91
CA PHE A 16 40.13 -8.06 -4.40
C PHE A 16 39.27 -9.27 -4.03
N ALA A 17 39.40 -9.72 -2.79
CA ALA A 17 38.24 -10.28 -2.12
C ALA A 17 37.45 -9.08 -1.61
N GLN A 18 36.70 -8.41 -2.49
CA GLN A 18 35.54 -7.68 -1.97
C GLN A 18 34.65 -8.76 -1.39
N ASN A 19 34.62 -8.81 -0.06
CA ASN A 19 33.61 -9.53 0.70
C ASN A 19 32.28 -9.31 0.00
N ALA A 20 31.81 -10.34 -0.71
CA ALA A 20 30.41 -10.49 -1.04
C ALA A 20 29.68 -10.81 0.27
N GLU A 21 29.75 -9.90 1.25
CA GLU A 21 28.63 -9.76 2.17
C GLU A 21 27.45 -9.50 1.24
N SER A 22 26.48 -10.41 1.21
CA SER A 22 25.18 -10.14 0.59
C SER A 22 24.81 -8.70 0.96
N GLU A 23 24.83 -7.75 0.01
CA GLU A 23 24.60 -6.35 0.35
C GLU A 23 23.24 -6.28 1.03
N LYS A 24 23.24 -6.18 2.36
CA LYS A 24 22.02 -6.31 3.14
C LYS A 24 21.11 -5.20 2.64
N GLN A 25 19.91 -5.56 2.21
CA GLN A 25 18.99 -4.58 1.64
C GLN A 25 18.35 -3.80 2.78
N GLY A 26 18.64 -2.51 2.80
CA GLY A 26 18.06 -1.55 3.73
C GLY A 26 16.66 -1.14 3.27
N VAL A 27 15.86 -0.73 4.24
CA VAL A 27 14.50 -0.22 4.04
C VAL A 27 14.32 1.06 4.84
N VAL A 28 13.29 1.83 4.47
CA VAL A 28 12.86 3.04 5.18
C VAL A 28 12.03 2.71 6.42
N GLY A 29 11.26 1.62 6.40
CA GLY A 29 10.44 1.16 7.55
C GLY A 29 9.01 1.69 7.56
N ILE A 30 8.39 1.79 6.38
CA ILE A 30 6.99 2.21 6.22
C ILE A 30 6.17 1.17 5.48
N ARG A 31 4.87 1.16 5.75
CA ARG A 31 3.86 0.49 4.93
C ARG A 31 2.92 1.54 4.38
N TYR A 32 2.56 1.39 3.11
CA TYR A 32 1.71 2.34 2.40
C TYR A 32 0.64 1.59 1.61
N THR A 33 -0.40 2.31 1.23
CA THR A 33 -1.42 1.85 0.30
C THR A 33 -1.75 2.95 -0.70
N LYS A 34 -2.40 2.57 -1.80
CA LYS A 34 -2.94 3.52 -2.76
C LYS A 34 -4.40 3.81 -2.40
N ASN A 35 -4.75 5.09 -2.21
CA ASN A 35 -6.13 5.48 -1.93
C ASN A 35 -7.00 5.52 -3.22
N ALA A 36 -8.28 5.89 -3.10
CA ALA A 36 -9.20 5.99 -4.23
C ALA A 36 -8.74 7.00 -5.30
N ASP A 37 -8.07 8.08 -4.89
CA ASP A 37 -7.52 9.10 -5.80
C ASP A 37 -6.20 8.68 -6.46
N GLY A 38 -5.72 7.48 -6.14
CA GLY A 38 -4.47 6.95 -6.65
C GLY A 38 -3.22 7.51 -5.96
N MET A 39 -3.37 8.21 -4.84
CA MET A 39 -2.29 8.74 -4.03
C MET A 39 -1.73 7.69 -3.07
N ILE A 40 -0.43 7.79 -2.77
CA ILE A 40 0.27 6.85 -1.90
C ILE A 40 0.17 7.35 -0.46
N VAL A 41 -0.57 6.63 0.38
CA VAL A 41 -0.84 7.02 1.77
C VAL A 41 -0.12 6.08 2.71
N ILE A 42 0.60 6.64 3.67
CA ILE A 42 1.29 5.87 4.70
C ILE A 42 0.26 5.30 5.68
N LYS A 43 0.31 3.99 5.89
CA LYS A 43 -0.61 3.26 6.78
C LYS A 43 0.04 2.79 8.06
N HIS A 44 1.36 2.60 8.03
CA HIS A 44 2.11 2.25 9.22
C HIS A 44 3.54 2.74 9.09
N VAL A 45 4.10 3.17 10.21
CA VAL A 45 5.51 3.50 10.37
C VAL A 45 6.02 2.56 11.45
N GLU A 46 7.01 1.75 11.13
CA GLU A 46 7.54 0.77 12.08
C GLU A 46 8.31 1.51 13.20
N ASP A 47 8.14 1.05 14.44
CA ASP A 47 8.84 1.64 15.59
C ASP A 47 10.36 1.49 15.45
N ASN A 48 11.11 2.48 15.95
CA ASN A 48 12.58 2.54 15.87
C ASN A 48 13.15 2.47 14.44
N SER A 49 12.31 2.65 13.41
CA SER A 49 12.75 2.66 12.01
C SER A 49 13.35 4.01 11.59
N PRO A 50 14.11 4.05 10.48
CA PRO A 50 14.56 5.31 9.90
C PRO A 50 13.44 6.30 9.58
N ALA A 51 12.28 5.80 9.13
CA ALA A 51 11.11 6.65 8.86
C ALA A 51 10.57 7.32 10.13
N ALA A 52 10.46 6.56 11.23
CA ALA A 52 10.05 7.10 12.53
C ALA A 52 11.04 8.16 13.01
N GLN A 53 12.35 7.91 12.88
CA GLN A 53 13.41 8.86 13.22
C GLN A 53 13.37 10.13 12.36
N ALA A 54 12.93 10.00 11.10
CA ALA A 54 12.76 11.12 10.17
C ALA A 54 11.46 11.91 10.37
N GLY A 55 10.61 11.50 11.33
CA GLY A 55 9.36 12.19 11.64
C GLY A 55 8.23 11.94 10.65
N ILE A 56 8.33 10.90 9.80
CA ILE A 56 7.25 10.49 8.91
C ILE A 56 6.06 9.99 9.73
N GLN A 57 4.85 10.42 9.39
CA GLN A 57 3.65 10.08 10.15
C GLN A 57 2.69 9.19 9.36
N VAL A 58 1.82 8.50 10.10
CA VAL A 58 0.70 7.75 9.53
C VAL A 58 -0.29 8.74 8.91
N ASN A 59 -0.87 8.36 7.78
CA ASN A 59 -1.76 9.14 6.91
C ASN A 59 -1.10 10.20 6.05
N ASP A 60 0.20 10.45 6.16
CA ASP A 60 0.88 11.31 5.21
C ASP A 60 0.76 10.76 3.78
N ILE A 61 0.66 11.67 2.82
CA ILE A 61 0.59 11.37 1.40
C ILE A 61 2.00 11.50 0.83
N MET A 62 2.56 10.41 0.33
CA MET A 62 3.86 10.42 -0.33
C MET A 62 3.71 10.89 -1.79
N ILE A 63 4.38 11.98 -2.12
CA ILE A 63 4.31 12.63 -3.44
C ILE A 63 5.43 12.12 -4.35
N SER A 64 6.67 12.09 -3.85
CA SER A 64 7.85 11.66 -4.60
C SER A 64 8.90 11.00 -3.73
N VAL A 65 9.75 10.18 -4.37
CA VAL A 65 10.96 9.60 -3.78
C VAL A 65 12.12 9.88 -4.72
N ASP A 66 13.20 10.44 -4.20
CA ASP A 66 14.40 10.84 -4.94
C ASP A 66 14.06 11.71 -6.17
N GLY A 67 13.11 12.65 -5.98
CA GLY A 67 12.61 13.54 -7.03
C GLY A 67 11.61 12.92 -8.02
N SER A 68 11.47 11.58 -8.03
CA SER A 68 10.55 10.88 -8.92
C SER A 68 9.14 10.84 -8.34
N SER A 69 8.17 11.39 -9.08
CA SER A 69 6.75 11.42 -8.69
C SER A 69 6.18 10.00 -8.57
N LEU A 70 5.37 9.77 -7.53
CA LEU A 70 4.71 8.49 -7.30
C LEU A 70 3.30 8.43 -7.89
N LYS A 71 2.76 9.55 -8.39
CA LYS A 71 1.40 9.59 -8.94
C LYS A 71 1.30 8.65 -10.14
N GLY A 72 0.40 7.68 -10.06
CA GLY A 72 0.21 6.68 -11.11
C GLY A 72 1.30 5.60 -11.18
N MET A 73 2.30 5.64 -10.30
CA MET A 73 3.37 4.64 -10.26
C MET A 73 2.85 3.31 -9.69
N ASP A 74 3.42 2.21 -10.18
CA ASP A 74 3.16 0.87 -9.68
C ASP A 74 3.71 0.68 -8.24
N PRO A 75 2.95 0.08 -7.30
CA PRO A 75 3.41 -0.16 -5.93
C PRO A 75 4.71 -0.95 -5.81
N GLY A 76 5.00 -1.87 -6.74
CA GLY A 76 6.23 -2.64 -6.79
C GLY A 76 7.45 -1.77 -7.12
N ASN A 77 7.30 -0.81 -8.04
CA ASN A 77 8.35 0.16 -8.33
C ASN A 77 8.61 1.08 -7.14
N ILE A 78 7.56 1.58 -6.48
CA ILE A 78 7.68 2.39 -5.25
C ILE A 78 8.42 1.59 -4.17
N LYS A 79 8.11 0.30 -4.00
CA LYS A 79 8.77 -0.58 -3.04
C LYS A 79 10.27 -0.67 -3.30
N ASN A 80 10.66 -0.75 -4.57
CA ASN A 80 12.07 -0.81 -4.96
C ASN A 80 12.79 0.52 -4.70
N MET A 81 12.12 1.66 -4.87
CA MET A 81 12.68 2.99 -4.58
C MET A 81 12.87 3.23 -3.07
N LEU A 82 11.95 2.72 -2.24
CA LEU A 82 12.05 2.81 -0.78
C LEU A 82 13.05 1.81 -0.17
N ARG A 83 13.60 0.93 -1.01
CA ARG A 83 14.63 -0.05 -0.66
C ARG A 83 15.95 0.34 -1.33
N GLY A 84 17.04 -0.23 -0.84
CA GLY A 84 18.36 0.06 -1.39
C GLY A 84 19.45 -0.46 -0.47
N LYS A 85 20.69 -0.12 -0.77
CA LYS A 85 21.83 -0.47 0.08
C LYS A 85 21.66 0.12 1.49
N VAL A 86 21.96 -0.65 2.54
CA VAL A 86 22.01 -0.11 3.91
C VAL A 86 22.98 1.07 3.97
N GLY A 87 22.57 2.15 4.63
CA GLY A 87 23.33 3.40 4.72
C GLY A 87 23.09 4.38 3.56
N SER A 88 22.46 3.95 2.46
CA SER A 88 22.03 4.88 1.41
C SER A 88 20.87 5.77 1.89
N THR A 89 20.75 6.96 1.32
CA THR A 89 19.68 7.91 1.68
C THR A 89 18.58 7.91 0.62
N ALA A 90 17.33 8.03 1.05
CA ALA A 90 16.16 8.32 0.22
C ALA A 90 15.63 9.71 0.60
N GLU A 91 15.40 10.58 -0.37
CA GLU A 91 14.69 11.85 -0.17
C GLU A 91 13.21 11.66 -0.49
N ILE A 92 12.35 11.79 0.51
CA ILE A 92 10.91 11.53 0.38
C ILE A 92 10.17 12.85 0.56
N LYS A 93 9.36 13.23 -0.44
CA LYS A 93 8.46 14.38 -0.35
C LYS A 93 7.07 13.89 0.06
N LEU A 94 6.52 14.48 1.10
CA LEU A 94 5.21 14.17 1.66
C LEU A 94 4.31 15.40 1.73
N GLU A 95 3.00 15.17 1.78
CA GLU A 95 1.97 16.15 2.16
C GLU A 95 1.25 15.63 3.41
N ASN A 96 1.09 16.50 4.41
CA ASN A 96 0.17 16.23 5.51
C ASN A 96 -1.26 16.50 5.03
N PRO A 97 -2.17 15.49 5.02
CA PRO A 97 -3.49 15.64 4.43
C PRO A 97 -4.40 16.61 5.17
N GLN A 98 -4.12 16.90 6.46
CA GLN A 98 -4.92 17.80 7.30
C GLN A 98 -4.54 19.26 7.10
N THR A 99 -3.23 19.55 7.07
CA THR A 99 -2.72 20.93 6.94
C THR A 99 -2.45 21.34 5.51
N LYS A 100 -2.39 20.38 4.57
CA LYS A 100 -1.98 20.59 3.17
C LYS A 100 -0.56 21.12 2.99
N ASN A 101 0.26 21.01 4.04
CA ASN A 101 1.67 21.38 3.97
C ASN A 101 2.49 20.24 3.35
N GLU A 102 3.27 20.58 2.34
CA GLU A 102 4.29 19.70 1.77
C GLU A 102 5.62 19.85 2.52
N TYR A 103 6.32 18.73 2.72
CA TYR A 103 7.63 18.74 3.33
C TYR A 103 8.49 17.58 2.81
N SER A 104 9.81 17.74 2.84
CA SER A 104 10.77 16.72 2.40
C SER A 104 11.59 16.23 3.58
N VAL A 105 11.80 14.91 3.63
CA VAL A 105 12.65 14.27 4.64
C VAL A 105 13.70 13.39 3.97
N ARG A 106 14.90 13.38 4.55
CA ARG A 106 15.98 12.48 4.12
C ARG A 106 16.07 11.32 5.09
N VAL A 107 15.91 10.11 4.55
CA VAL A 107 15.84 8.88 5.35
C VAL A 107 17.01 7.97 4.99
N VAL A 108 17.83 7.64 5.97
CA VAL A 108 18.94 6.67 5.80
C VAL A 108 18.39 5.26 5.91
N ARG A 109 18.48 4.47 4.83
CA ARG A 109 17.99 3.08 4.79
C ARG A 109 18.76 2.21 5.78
N LYS A 110 18.04 1.47 6.64
CA LYS A 110 18.62 0.54 7.62
C LYS A 110 17.93 -0.81 7.52
N ILE A 111 18.51 -1.81 8.16
CA ILE A 111 17.84 -3.10 8.35
C ILE A 111 16.75 -2.88 9.40
N VAL A 112 15.48 -3.04 8.99
CA VAL A 112 14.34 -2.97 9.89
C VAL A 112 13.73 -4.35 10.00
N ARG A 113 13.45 -4.78 11.23
CA ARG A 113 12.71 -6.01 11.50
C ARG A 113 11.24 -5.64 11.58
N PHE A 114 10.47 -6.07 10.60
CA PHE A 114 9.01 -5.88 10.62
C PHE A 114 8.41 -6.86 11.63
N GLY A 115 7.87 -6.35 12.73
CA GLY A 115 7.19 -7.16 13.72
C GLY A 115 5.81 -7.57 13.21
N ALA A 116 5.47 -8.86 13.28
CA ALA A 116 4.07 -9.27 13.28
C ALA A 116 3.51 -8.87 14.65
N ASN A 117 2.84 -7.73 14.72
CA ASN A 117 2.22 -7.26 15.97
C ASN A 117 0.97 -8.10 16.30
N ASP A 118 1.21 -9.30 16.79
CA ASP A 118 0.42 -9.97 17.83
C ASP A 118 0.88 -9.36 19.17
N GLY A 119 -0.07 -8.84 19.93
CA GLY A 119 0.16 -7.87 21.00
C GLY A 119 0.77 -8.43 22.28
N SER A 120 2.07 -8.71 22.29
CA SER A 120 2.81 -8.92 23.53
C SER A 120 3.74 -7.74 23.82
N LYS A 121 3.23 -6.78 24.62
CA LYS A 121 4.06 -5.87 25.39
C LYS A 121 4.70 -6.69 26.50
N ASP A 122 5.96 -7.07 26.32
CA ASP A 122 6.98 -7.18 27.37
C ASP A 122 8.16 -8.01 26.86
N SER A 123 9.31 -7.35 26.64
CA SER A 123 10.58 -7.72 27.30
C SER A 123 11.79 -7.06 26.62
N LEU A 124 12.31 -6.06 27.33
CA LEU A 124 13.71 -5.93 27.75
C LEU A 124 14.82 -5.71 26.70
N ASN A 125 15.33 -4.49 26.78
CA ASN A 125 16.71 -4.02 26.64
C ASN A 125 17.76 -4.98 26.02
N LYS A 126 18.35 -4.54 24.91
CA LYS A 126 19.80 -4.65 24.78
C LYS A 126 20.35 -3.39 24.15
N THR A 127 20.64 -2.46 25.05
CA THR A 127 21.67 -1.44 24.95
C THR A 127 22.93 -2.05 24.34
N THR A 128 23.28 -1.63 23.13
CA THR A 128 24.67 -1.62 22.67
C THR A 128 24.99 -0.17 22.35
N VAL A 129 25.33 0.56 23.42
CA VAL A 129 26.08 1.81 23.33
C VAL A 129 27.45 1.43 22.80
N VAL A 130 27.80 1.96 21.62
CA VAL A 130 29.21 2.16 21.29
C VAL A 130 29.35 3.65 21.10
N GLU A 131 29.85 4.25 22.18
CA GLU A 131 30.25 5.63 22.33
C GLU A 131 31.60 5.82 21.65
N ALA A 132 31.70 6.82 20.78
CA ALA A 132 32.93 7.53 20.50
C ALA A 132 32.57 8.97 20.07
N SER A 133 32.52 9.84 21.08
CA SER A 133 33.03 11.23 21.12
C SER A 133 34.11 11.54 20.06
N ASN A 134 34.34 12.75 19.54
CA ASN A 134 33.88 14.12 19.82
C ASN A 134 34.43 15.05 18.71
N ALA A 135 33.92 16.28 18.67
CA ALA A 135 34.48 17.50 18.04
C ALA A 135 34.42 17.56 16.49
N ASP A 136 34.17 18.69 15.82
CA ASP A 136 34.25 20.10 16.18
C ASP A 136 33.40 20.94 15.20
N LYS A 137 32.62 21.87 15.76
CA LYS A 137 32.36 23.25 15.30
C LYS A 137 32.52 23.59 13.80
N SER A 138 31.42 24.03 13.17
CA SER A 138 31.46 25.25 12.34
C SER A 138 30.06 25.81 12.10
N GLU A 139 29.89 27.04 12.57
CA GLU A 139 28.77 27.93 12.43
C GLU A 139 29.13 28.97 11.34
N ALA A 140 28.32 29.07 10.29
CA ALA A 140 28.21 30.23 9.38
C ALA A 140 26.99 29.95 8.46
N ALA A 141 25.80 30.51 8.70
CA ALA A 141 25.42 31.90 8.49
C ALA A 141 25.49 32.38 7.01
N ILE A 142 24.35 32.95 6.59
CA ILE A 142 24.11 33.95 5.54
C ILE A 142 24.24 33.57 4.04
N LYS A 143 23.11 33.48 3.33
CA LYS A 143 22.55 34.58 2.50
C LYS A 143 21.36 34.14 1.63
N ALA A 144 20.21 34.80 1.83
CA ALA A 144 19.26 35.08 0.75
C ALA A 144 19.88 36.10 -0.23
N PRO A 145 19.49 36.09 -1.52
CA PRO A 145 18.48 37.05 -1.98
C PRO A 145 17.45 36.49 -2.99
N PRO A 146 16.35 37.23 -3.27
CA PRO A 146 15.15 36.79 -3.99
C PRO A 146 15.26 37.00 -5.52
N PRO A 147 14.25 36.58 -6.32
CA PRO A 147 13.33 37.62 -6.79
C PRO A 147 11.86 37.21 -7.01
N LYS A 148 11.02 38.23 -6.74
CA LYS A 148 9.79 38.65 -7.45
C LYS A 148 8.52 37.80 -7.36
N ALA A 149 7.68 38.25 -6.43
CA ALA A 149 6.26 38.41 -6.69
C ALA A 149 6.00 39.25 -7.95
N THR A 150 5.02 38.84 -8.74
CA THR A 150 4.13 39.75 -9.45
C THR A 150 2.72 39.18 -9.30
N VAL A 151 1.95 39.81 -8.43
CA VAL A 151 0.49 39.65 -8.31
C VAL A 151 -0.17 40.83 -9.00
N LYS A 152 -1.19 40.58 -9.82
CA LYS A 152 -2.48 41.28 -9.74
C LYS A 152 -3.51 40.68 -10.73
N PRO A 153 -4.82 40.90 -10.47
CA PRO A 153 -5.89 39.93 -10.66
C PRO A 153 -6.96 40.47 -11.62
N THR A 154 -8.08 39.75 -11.70
CA THR A 154 -9.47 40.25 -11.78
C THR A 154 -10.28 39.57 -12.90
N GLU A 155 -11.21 38.71 -12.44
CA GLU A 155 -12.61 38.56 -12.88
C GLU A 155 -12.86 37.85 -14.23
N LYS A 156 -13.65 36.77 -14.26
CA LYS A 156 -15.11 36.87 -14.19
C LYS A 156 -15.79 35.53 -13.87
N ILE A 157 -16.67 35.55 -12.87
CA ILE A 157 -17.74 34.57 -12.62
C ILE A 157 -18.87 34.83 -13.63
N PRO A 158 -19.55 33.79 -14.13
CA PRO A 158 -21.00 33.77 -13.91
C PRO A 158 -21.48 32.39 -13.44
N ALA A 159 -22.28 32.43 -12.38
CA ALA A 159 -23.23 31.40 -11.99
C ALA A 159 -24.61 31.74 -12.58
N THR A 160 -25.35 30.74 -13.07
CA THR A 160 -26.83 30.70 -13.08
C THR A 160 -27.29 29.26 -13.40
N THR A 161 -27.83 28.51 -12.42
CA THR A 161 -29.26 28.22 -12.13
C THR A 161 -29.97 27.19 -13.04
N THR A 162 -30.28 26.01 -12.46
CA THR A 162 -31.61 25.28 -12.31
C THR A 162 -32.69 25.35 -13.43
N PRO A 163 -33.81 24.55 -13.42
CA PRO A 163 -34.15 23.21 -12.89
C PRO A 163 -35.05 22.31 -13.83
N LEU A 164 -35.35 21.07 -13.38
CA LEU A 164 -36.61 20.28 -13.47
C LEU A 164 -37.18 19.70 -14.81
N ALA A 165 -37.79 18.50 -14.63
CA ALA A 165 -38.85 17.81 -15.39
C ALA A 165 -38.41 16.90 -16.56
N ALA A 166 -38.99 15.72 -16.83
CA ALA A 166 -39.91 14.76 -16.19
C ALA A 166 -39.82 13.50 -17.13
N THR A 167 -40.25 12.26 -16.88
CA THR A 167 -41.52 11.72 -16.38
C THR A 167 -41.40 10.18 -16.27
N ALA A 168 -42.01 9.62 -15.22
CA ALA A 168 -42.70 8.33 -15.01
C ALA A 168 -42.50 7.13 -16.00
N THR A 169 -42.55 5.87 -15.57
CA THR A 169 -43.78 5.22 -15.04
C THR A 169 -43.51 3.82 -14.46
N ALA A 170 -44.02 3.58 -13.23
CA ALA A 170 -44.74 2.44 -12.62
C ALA A 170 -44.38 0.95 -13.00
N THR A 171 -44.61 -0.10 -12.20
CA THR A 171 -45.63 -0.41 -11.18
C THR A 171 -45.16 -1.57 -10.28
N GLN A 172 -45.81 -1.67 -9.13
CA GLN A 172 -45.78 -2.62 -8.03
C GLN A 172 -45.85 -4.12 -8.39
N ASN A 173 -45.39 -4.98 -7.47
CA ASN A 173 -46.24 -5.96 -6.76
C ASN A 173 -45.47 -6.72 -5.66
N THR A 174 -45.93 -6.59 -4.42
CA THR A 174 -45.86 -7.61 -3.36
C THR A 174 -46.97 -8.65 -3.59
N PRO A 175 -46.74 -9.93 -3.26
CA PRO A 175 -47.53 -10.50 -2.17
C PRO A 175 -46.73 -11.41 -1.22
N THR A 176 -47.36 -11.62 -0.07
CA THR A 176 -46.93 -12.22 1.20
C THR A 176 -47.29 -13.72 1.29
N PHE A 177 -46.72 -14.42 2.31
CA PHE A 177 -47.01 -15.79 2.82
C PHE A 177 -46.33 -16.95 2.03
N ASN A 178 -45.76 -18.00 2.62
CA ASN A 178 -45.88 -18.60 3.96
C ASN A 178 -44.64 -19.50 4.26
N SER A 179 -44.39 -19.78 5.54
CA SER A 179 -43.42 -20.78 6.01
C SER A 179 -43.92 -22.21 5.77
N GLU A 180 -43.06 -23.10 5.25
CA GLU A 180 -43.22 -24.55 5.41
C GLU A 180 -41.82 -25.18 5.57
N LYS A 181 -41.68 -26.01 6.61
CA LYS A 181 -40.45 -26.65 7.10
C LYS A 181 -40.48 -28.12 6.70
N ALA A 182 -39.46 -28.63 5.99
CA ALA A 182 -38.85 -29.97 6.19
C ALA A 182 -37.88 -30.41 5.07
N SER A 183 -36.59 -30.50 5.43
CA SER A 183 -35.66 -31.63 5.26
C SER A 183 -35.61 -32.47 3.96
N ALA A 184 -34.45 -32.49 3.26
CA ALA A 184 -33.54 -33.66 3.14
C ALA A 184 -32.60 -33.65 1.89
N ASN A 185 -31.31 -33.33 2.13
CA ASN A 185 -30.06 -33.80 1.49
C ASN A 185 -29.71 -33.52 -0.01
N PRO A 186 -28.40 -33.55 -0.41
CA PRO A 186 -27.75 -32.40 -1.05
C PRO A 186 -27.16 -32.72 -2.44
N SER A 187 -27.56 -32.01 -3.50
CA SER A 187 -26.79 -31.96 -4.75
C SER A 187 -27.14 -30.74 -5.62
N SER A 188 -26.09 -29.97 -5.94
CA SER A 188 -25.84 -29.35 -7.25
C SER A 188 -26.75 -28.25 -7.83
N ASP A 189 -27.07 -27.20 -7.07
CA ASP A 189 -27.66 -25.95 -7.64
C ASP A 189 -26.99 -24.67 -7.11
N SER A 190 -25.70 -24.78 -6.81
CA SER A 190 -24.81 -23.68 -6.43
C SER A 190 -24.63 -22.65 -7.56
N LYS A 191 -25.62 -21.77 -7.76
CA LYS A 191 -25.70 -20.86 -8.92
C LYS A 191 -25.20 -19.45 -8.67
N TYR A 192 -25.02 -19.00 -7.43
CA TYR A 192 -24.68 -17.59 -7.18
C TYR A 192 -23.34 -17.42 -6.49
N PHE A 193 -22.62 -16.37 -6.89
CA PHE A 193 -21.39 -15.89 -6.29
C PHE A 193 -21.49 -14.40 -6.03
N VAL A 194 -20.86 -13.92 -4.96
CA VAL A 194 -20.76 -12.49 -4.67
C VAL A 194 -19.31 -12.08 -4.86
N GLN A 195 -19.01 -11.31 -5.90
CA GLN A 195 -17.69 -10.77 -6.19
C GLN A 195 -17.48 -9.46 -5.42
N THR A 196 -16.51 -9.43 -4.51
CA THR A 196 -16.26 -8.27 -3.63
C THR A 196 -15.14 -7.36 -4.15
N GLY A 197 -14.38 -7.80 -5.16
CA GLY A 197 -13.31 -7.01 -5.75
C GLY A 197 -12.32 -7.81 -6.57
N ALA A 198 -11.41 -7.11 -7.26
CA ALA A 198 -10.29 -7.68 -7.98
C ALA A 198 -9.00 -6.98 -7.53
N PHE A 199 -7.99 -7.76 -7.14
CA PHE A 199 -6.71 -7.27 -6.65
C PHE A 199 -5.59 -7.69 -7.59
N PHE A 200 -4.56 -6.87 -7.78
CA PHE A 200 -3.41 -7.23 -8.63
C PHE A 200 -2.40 -8.15 -7.93
N THR A 201 -2.58 -8.40 -6.64
CA THR A 201 -1.65 -9.15 -5.80
C THR A 201 -2.36 -10.30 -5.13
N LYS A 202 -1.78 -11.51 -5.21
CA LYS A 202 -2.37 -12.74 -4.68
C LYS A 202 -2.49 -12.68 -3.16
N GLU A 203 -1.49 -12.11 -2.50
CA GLU A 203 -1.41 -11.98 -1.04
C GLU A 203 -2.55 -11.09 -0.53
N ILE A 204 -2.82 -9.95 -1.18
CA ILE A 204 -3.93 -9.05 -0.83
C ILE A 204 -5.29 -9.75 -1.00
N ALA A 205 -5.45 -10.50 -2.10
CA ALA A 205 -6.67 -11.27 -2.32
C ALA A 205 -6.86 -12.37 -1.26
N ASN A 206 -5.77 -13.04 -0.86
CA ASN A 206 -5.79 -14.06 0.19
C ASN A 206 -6.12 -13.47 1.57
N ASP A 207 -5.54 -12.32 1.94
CA ASP A 207 -5.84 -11.64 3.20
C ASP A 207 -7.33 -11.27 3.27
N GLN A 208 -7.88 -10.80 2.14
CA GLN A 208 -9.30 -10.45 2.04
C GLN A 208 -10.20 -11.70 2.14
N VAL A 209 -9.82 -12.80 1.49
CA VAL A 209 -10.50 -14.09 1.62
C VAL A 209 -10.44 -14.59 3.07
N ALA A 210 -9.28 -14.50 3.72
CA ALA A 210 -9.13 -14.88 5.12
C ALA A 210 -10.04 -14.02 6.03
N ALA A 211 -10.13 -12.71 5.77
CA ALA A 211 -11.01 -11.81 6.52
C ALA A 211 -12.49 -12.16 6.32
N PHE A 212 -12.90 -12.59 5.12
CA PHE A 212 -14.28 -13.05 4.88
C PHE A 212 -14.55 -14.42 5.47
N ASN A 213 -13.62 -15.35 5.37
CA ASN A 213 -13.71 -16.69 5.98
C ASN A 213 -13.81 -16.59 7.52
N GLN A 214 -13.03 -15.70 8.15
CA GLN A 214 -13.14 -15.42 9.59
C GLN A 214 -14.50 -14.81 9.98
N LYS A 215 -15.14 -14.06 9.08
CA LYS A 215 -16.50 -13.54 9.26
C LYS A 215 -17.59 -14.58 8.96
N GLY A 216 -17.21 -15.83 8.69
CA GLY A 216 -18.13 -16.94 8.41
C GLY A 216 -18.63 -17.00 6.97
N TYR A 217 -18.03 -16.24 6.04
CA TYR A 217 -18.37 -16.32 4.62
C TYR A 217 -17.46 -17.32 3.93
N THR A 218 -18.01 -18.26 3.16
CA THR A 218 -17.19 -19.13 2.30
C THR A 218 -16.66 -18.32 1.11
N SER A 219 -15.38 -17.96 1.14
CA SER A 219 -14.77 -17.12 0.11
C SER A 219 -13.50 -17.74 -0.49
N PHE A 220 -13.22 -17.39 -1.74
CA PHE A 220 -12.09 -17.92 -2.50
C PHE A 220 -11.57 -16.88 -3.51
N VAL A 221 -10.31 -17.07 -3.91
CA VAL A 221 -9.66 -16.25 -4.93
C VAL A 221 -9.78 -16.96 -6.28
N ASP A 222 -10.32 -16.25 -7.27
CA ASP A 222 -10.33 -16.67 -8.67
C ASP A 222 -9.33 -15.84 -9.49
N PRO A 223 -8.21 -16.42 -9.95
CA PRO A 223 -7.27 -15.73 -10.82
C PRO A 223 -7.89 -15.49 -12.19
N ALA A 224 -7.90 -14.24 -12.63
CA ALA A 224 -8.38 -13.82 -13.95
C ALA A 224 -7.35 -12.92 -14.63
N LYS A 225 -7.44 -12.77 -15.95
CA LYS A 225 -6.58 -11.86 -16.71
C LYS A 225 -7.45 -10.78 -17.33
N ILE A 226 -7.21 -9.51 -16.96
CA ILE A 226 -7.94 -8.35 -17.51
C ILE A 226 -6.91 -7.49 -18.23
N ASN A 227 -7.12 -7.23 -19.52
CA ASN A 227 -6.22 -6.39 -20.34
C ASN A 227 -4.75 -6.83 -20.31
N GLY A 228 -4.48 -8.13 -20.21
CA GLY A 228 -3.11 -8.68 -20.17
C GLY A 228 -2.45 -8.67 -18.78
N SER A 229 -3.03 -8.00 -17.78
CA SER A 229 -2.58 -8.03 -16.38
C SER A 229 -3.27 -9.14 -15.58
N ASN A 230 -2.49 -9.88 -14.78
CA ASN A 230 -3.01 -10.88 -13.86
C ASN A 230 -3.72 -10.19 -12.69
N VAL A 231 -4.96 -10.55 -12.45
CA VAL A 231 -5.77 -10.08 -11.32
C VAL A 231 -6.33 -11.26 -10.55
N PHE A 232 -6.59 -11.05 -9.27
CA PHE A 232 -7.10 -12.03 -8.32
C PHE A 232 -8.43 -11.52 -7.81
N ARG A 233 -9.52 -12.13 -8.27
CA ARG A 233 -10.88 -11.76 -7.90
C ARG A 233 -11.26 -12.46 -6.61
N VAL A 234 -11.76 -11.71 -5.63
CA VAL A 234 -12.28 -12.29 -4.39
C VAL A 234 -13.77 -12.52 -4.56
N ARG A 235 -14.20 -13.77 -4.39
CA ARG A 235 -15.58 -14.20 -4.54
C ARG A 235 -16.04 -14.94 -3.28
N ILE A 236 -17.30 -14.74 -2.92
CA ILE A 236 -17.99 -15.43 -1.83
C ILE A 236 -19.02 -16.37 -2.45
N GLY A 237 -18.95 -17.65 -2.11
CA GLY A 237 -19.83 -18.71 -2.58
C GLY A 237 -19.11 -20.06 -2.62
N PRO A 238 -19.76 -21.12 -3.12
CA PRO A 238 -21.04 -21.12 -3.82
C PRO A 238 -22.26 -20.83 -2.93
N LEU A 239 -23.21 -20.06 -3.44
CA LEU A 239 -24.47 -19.74 -2.76
C LEU A 239 -25.67 -20.39 -3.49
N PRO A 240 -26.61 -21.00 -2.75
CA PRO A 240 -27.73 -21.73 -3.37
C PRO A 240 -28.86 -20.81 -3.87
N THR A 241 -28.97 -19.59 -3.33
CA THR A 241 -30.10 -18.68 -3.66
C THR A 241 -29.62 -17.25 -3.88
N GLN A 242 -30.29 -16.51 -4.76
CA GLN A 242 -30.05 -15.09 -4.97
C GLN A 242 -30.25 -14.28 -3.68
N LEU A 243 -31.23 -14.64 -2.85
CA LEU A 243 -31.49 -13.97 -1.57
C LEU A 243 -30.29 -14.03 -0.62
N SER A 244 -29.58 -15.16 -0.57
CA SER A 244 -28.36 -15.28 0.23
C SER A 244 -27.21 -14.42 -0.31
N ALA A 245 -27.09 -14.32 -1.64
CA ALA A 245 -26.11 -13.46 -2.30
C ALA A 245 -26.41 -11.97 -2.07
N GLU A 246 -27.68 -11.59 -2.11
CA GLU A 246 -28.14 -10.22 -1.86
C GLU A 246 -27.98 -9.82 -0.40
N ALA A 247 -28.31 -10.71 0.54
CA ALA A 247 -28.09 -10.47 1.97
C ALA A 247 -26.59 -10.21 2.27
N ILE A 248 -25.70 -11.01 1.68
CA ILE A 248 -24.25 -10.83 1.81
C ILE A 248 -23.81 -9.52 1.14
N SER A 249 -24.24 -9.25 -0.09
CA SER A 249 -23.90 -8.01 -0.81
C SER A 249 -24.35 -6.77 -0.03
N LYS A 250 -25.59 -6.72 0.47
CA LYS A 250 -26.11 -5.62 1.27
C LYS A 250 -25.35 -5.43 2.59
N LYS A 251 -24.99 -6.54 3.25
CA LYS A 251 -24.19 -6.49 4.47
C LYS A 251 -22.77 -5.98 4.20
N LEU A 252 -22.16 -6.39 3.10
CA LEU A 252 -20.86 -5.86 2.67
C LEU A 252 -20.94 -4.38 2.31
N ALA A 253 -22.00 -3.96 1.61
CA ALA A 253 -22.23 -2.56 1.28
C ALA A 253 -22.36 -1.68 2.53
N SER A 254 -23.00 -2.18 3.59
CA SER A 254 -23.07 -1.48 4.88
C SER A 254 -21.70 -1.31 5.58
N GLN A 255 -20.72 -2.13 5.20
CA GLN A 255 -19.32 -2.05 5.67
C GLN A 255 -18.43 -1.24 4.71
N GLY A 256 -19.01 -0.58 3.71
CA GLY A 256 -18.27 0.15 2.68
C GLY A 256 -17.57 -0.75 1.65
N ILE A 257 -17.94 -2.04 1.58
CA ILE A 257 -17.36 -3.01 0.65
C ILE A 257 -18.36 -3.23 -0.48
N SER A 258 -18.02 -2.76 -1.68
CA SER A 258 -18.82 -2.97 -2.88
C SER A 258 -18.77 -4.43 -3.32
N ALA A 259 -19.92 -5.06 -3.51
CA ALA A 259 -20.01 -6.46 -3.90
C ALA A 259 -21.05 -6.68 -4.99
N SER A 260 -20.64 -7.27 -6.12
CA SER A 260 -21.49 -7.59 -7.27
C SER A 260 -21.93 -9.05 -7.23
N ILE A 261 -23.22 -9.31 -7.41
CA ILE A 261 -23.75 -10.66 -7.50
C ILE A 261 -23.54 -11.17 -8.94
N ILE A 262 -22.98 -12.37 -9.08
CA ILE A 262 -22.75 -13.07 -10.34
C ILE A 262 -23.52 -14.40 -10.29
N GLU A 263 -24.32 -14.66 -11.31
CA GLU A 263 -24.95 -15.95 -11.52
C GLU A 263 -24.05 -16.81 -12.40
N ALA A 264 -23.73 -18.04 -11.96
CA ALA A 264 -22.91 -19.01 -12.64
C ALA A 264 -23.54 -19.56 -13.94
N SER A 265 -24.73 -19.07 -14.32
CA SER A 265 -25.55 -19.57 -15.43
C SER A 265 -25.37 -18.80 -16.77
N LYS A 266 -24.41 -17.87 -16.88
CA LYS A 266 -24.27 -17.09 -18.12
C LYS A 266 -22.81 -16.98 -18.56
N ASN A 267 -22.45 -17.80 -19.55
CA ASN A 267 -21.35 -17.55 -20.48
C ASN A 267 -21.81 -16.61 -21.58
#